data_AF-A0A960AWB4-F1
#
_entry.id   AF-A0A960AWB4-F1
#
_cell.length_a   1.000
_cell.length_b   1.000
_cell.length_c   1.000
_cell.angle_alpha   90.00
_cell.angle_beta   90.00
_cell.angle_gamma   90.00
#
_symmetry.space_group_name_H-M   'P 1'
#
loop_
_entity.id
_entity.type
_entity.pdbx_description
1 polymer ?
#
loop_
_entity_poly.entity_id
_entity_poly.type
_entity_poly.pdbx_seq_one_letter_code
_entity_poly.pdbx_strand_id
1 'polypeptide(L)'
;KPFVMQRLVFHNHAPNIKAAKRLVERVDDRVWEVLEEVIGDYVVLLNRAPTLHRLGIQAFRPRLIEGSAIQLHPMVCTAFNADFDGDQMAVHVPLSKKAQAEAKERMLSIRNILSPSNGEPIVSPTQDIVLGCYYMTSERDYESDLAAGTVARGWGKYFSSLEEVQLAYETGVIDLQAKVFVLTERDGGEKKLIETT
;
A
#
# COMPACT_ATOMS: atom_id res chain seq x y z
N LYS A 1 -11.03 -11.94 21.02
CA LYS A 1 -11.16 -12.96 22.11
C LYS A 1 -12.41 -13.86 21.98
N PRO A 2 -13.67 -13.37 22.01
CA PRO A 2 -14.86 -14.24 21.99
C PRO A 2 -14.97 -15.10 20.71
N PHE A 3 -14.74 -14.51 19.54
CA PHE A 3 -14.77 -15.23 18.26
C PHE A 3 -13.74 -16.37 18.21
N VAL A 4 -12.51 -16.11 18.64
CA VAL A 4 -11.43 -17.10 18.72
C VAL A 4 -11.80 -18.24 19.67
N MET A 5 -12.36 -17.94 20.85
CA MET A 5 -12.78 -18.97 21.81
C MET A 5 -13.88 -19.87 21.24
N GLN A 6 -14.86 -19.31 20.52
CA GLN A 6 -15.91 -20.09 19.87
C GLN A 6 -15.34 -20.99 18.77
N ARG A 7 -14.39 -20.46 17.99
CA ARG A 7 -13.77 -21.18 16.88
C ARG A 7 -12.85 -22.31 17.37
N LEU A 8 -12.10 -22.10 18.45
CA LEU A 8 -11.31 -23.15 19.12
C LEU A 8 -12.15 -24.34 19.59
N VAL A 9 -13.37 -24.09 20.10
CA VAL A 9 -14.30 -25.17 20.47
C VAL A 9 -14.84 -25.88 19.23
N PHE A 10 -15.18 -25.12 18.18
CA PHE A 10 -15.66 -25.66 16.92
C PHE A 10 -14.66 -26.62 16.24
N HIS A 11 -13.35 -26.29 16.27
CA HIS A 11 -12.29 -27.15 15.74
C HIS A 11 -11.85 -28.27 16.69
N ASN A 12 -12.55 -28.49 17.81
CA ASN A 12 -12.18 -29.47 18.84
C ASN A 12 -10.78 -29.26 19.47
N HIS A 13 -10.20 -28.07 19.34
CA HIS A 13 -8.97 -27.72 20.06
C HIS A 13 -9.21 -27.52 21.57
N ALA A 14 -10.45 -27.19 21.96
CA ALA A 14 -10.88 -27.11 23.35
C ALA A 14 -12.25 -27.77 23.56
N PRO A 15 -12.44 -28.54 24.65
CA PRO A 15 -13.72 -29.22 24.90
C PRO A 15 -14.86 -28.28 25.32
N ASN A 16 -14.54 -27.08 25.84
CA ASN A 16 -15.54 -26.08 26.24
C ASN A 16 -14.93 -24.67 26.28
N ILE A 17 -15.80 -23.66 26.43
CA ILE A 17 -15.41 -22.23 26.46
C ILE A 17 -14.41 -21.93 27.60
N LYS A 18 -14.52 -22.59 28.76
CA LYS A 18 -13.61 -22.36 29.89
C LYS A 18 -12.20 -22.87 29.58
N ALA A 19 -12.09 -24.01 28.91
CA ALA A 19 -10.82 -24.55 28.42
C ALA A 19 -10.24 -23.67 27.29
N ALA A 20 -11.08 -23.22 26.35
CA ALA A 20 -10.66 -22.31 25.28
C ALA A 20 -10.11 -20.98 25.84
N LYS A 21 -10.76 -20.42 26.87
CA LYS A 21 -10.27 -19.21 27.56
C LYS A 21 -8.86 -19.41 28.13
N ARG A 22 -8.56 -20.57 28.71
CA ARG A 22 -7.22 -20.91 29.24
C ARG A 22 -6.17 -21.00 28.14
N LEU A 23 -6.50 -21.58 26.98
CA LEU A 23 -5.58 -21.64 25.83
C LEU A 23 -5.24 -20.23 25.33
N VAL A 24 -6.24 -19.36 25.19
CA VAL A 24 -6.04 -17.97 24.77
C VAL A 24 -5.21 -17.18 25.79
N GLU A 25 -5.44 -17.38 27.09
CA GLU A 25 -4.68 -16.69 28.15
C GLU A 25 -3.23 -17.18 28.28
N ARG A 26 -2.96 -18.42 27.86
CA ARG A 26 -1.60 -18.98 27.78
C ARG A 26 -0.90 -18.70 26.45
N VAL A 27 -1.59 -18.06 25.51
CA VAL A 27 -1.06 -17.78 24.16
C VAL A 27 -0.54 -19.06 23.48
N ASP A 28 -1.33 -20.12 23.55
CA ASP A 28 -1.01 -21.42 22.90
C ASP A 28 -0.92 -21.25 21.38
N ASP A 29 0.01 -21.95 20.73
CA ASP A 29 0.29 -21.78 19.29
C ASP A 29 -0.94 -22.00 18.40
N ARG A 30 -1.84 -22.91 18.79
CA ARG A 30 -3.09 -23.20 18.07
C ARG A 30 -4.04 -21.99 18.02
N VAL A 31 -3.87 -21.02 18.91
CA VAL A 31 -4.68 -19.79 18.92
C VAL A 31 -4.37 -18.93 17.71
N TRP A 32 -3.13 -18.94 17.22
CA TRP A 32 -2.70 -18.09 16.09
C TRP A 32 -3.33 -18.52 14.77
N GLU A 33 -3.35 -19.83 14.49
CA GLU A 33 -3.99 -20.39 13.29
C GLU A 33 -5.49 -20.03 13.25
N VAL A 34 -6.18 -20.21 14.38
CA VAL A 34 -7.59 -19.87 14.50
C VAL A 34 -7.82 -18.35 14.45
N LEU A 35 -6.90 -17.55 14.98
CA LEU A 35 -6.99 -16.09 14.89
C LEU A 35 -6.88 -15.63 13.44
N GLU A 36 -5.93 -16.17 12.68
CA GLU A 36 -5.72 -15.84 11.26
C GLU A 36 -6.96 -16.19 10.41
N GLU A 37 -7.54 -17.37 10.64
CA GLU A 37 -8.81 -17.75 10.01
C GLU A 37 -9.93 -16.75 10.35
N VAL A 38 -10.11 -16.44 11.64
CA VAL A 38 -11.18 -15.56 12.10
C VAL A 38 -11.05 -14.15 11.54
N ILE A 39 -9.85 -13.58 11.45
CA ILE A 39 -9.68 -12.21 10.97
C ILE A 39 -9.88 -12.08 9.46
N GLY A 40 -9.68 -13.15 8.67
CA GLY A 40 -9.84 -13.13 7.22
C GLY A 40 -11.25 -12.69 6.77
N ASP A 41 -12.26 -12.99 7.58
CA ASP A 41 -13.65 -12.66 7.31
C ASP A 41 -14.08 -11.27 7.80
N TYR A 42 -13.25 -10.58 8.59
CA TYR A 42 -13.64 -9.35 9.28
C TYR A 42 -12.88 -8.12 8.77
N VAL A 43 -13.54 -6.98 8.77
CA VAL A 43 -12.88 -5.67 8.66
C VAL A 43 -12.82 -5.00 10.03
N VAL A 44 -11.82 -4.14 10.22
CA VAL A 44 -11.65 -3.27 11.38
C VAL A 44 -11.77 -1.81 10.95
N LEU A 45 -12.23 -0.95 11.84
CA LEU A 45 -12.28 0.50 11.62
C LEU A 45 -11.08 1.14 12.31
N LEU A 46 -10.30 1.91 11.57
CA LEU A 46 -9.29 2.80 12.13
C LEU A 46 -9.84 4.21 12.24
N ASN A 47 -9.51 4.89 13.33
CA ASN A 47 -9.87 6.27 13.59
C ASN A 47 -8.68 7.02 14.20
N ARG A 48 -8.43 8.25 13.75
CA ARG A 48 -7.49 9.19 14.39
C ARG A 48 -8.25 10.37 14.97
N ALA A 49 -7.96 10.72 16.22
CA ALA A 49 -8.53 11.90 16.86
C ALA A 49 -7.63 13.13 16.63
N PRO A 50 -8.20 14.33 16.41
CA PRO A 50 -9.62 14.64 16.25
C PRO A 50 -10.17 14.24 14.87
N THR A 51 -11.40 13.72 14.82
CA THR A 51 -12.06 13.35 13.56
C THR A 51 -12.74 14.56 12.93
N LEU A 52 -12.12 15.19 11.94
CA LEU A 52 -12.66 16.39 11.28
C LEU A 52 -13.69 16.11 10.19
N HIS A 53 -13.61 14.95 9.55
CA HIS A 53 -14.47 14.58 8.44
C HIS A 53 -14.61 13.07 8.31
N ARG A 54 -15.58 12.61 7.50
CA ARG A 54 -15.88 11.17 7.36
C ARG A 54 -14.68 10.29 6.97
N LEU A 55 -13.71 10.84 6.24
CA LEU A 55 -12.51 10.10 5.83
C LEU A 55 -11.52 9.83 6.96
N GLY A 56 -11.69 10.46 8.13
CA GLY A 56 -10.90 10.19 9.33
C GLY A 56 -11.30 8.89 10.03
N ILE A 57 -12.31 8.18 9.51
CA ILE A 57 -12.66 6.81 9.90
C ILE A 57 -12.78 5.95 8.65
N GLN A 58 -11.96 4.91 8.53
CA GLN A 58 -12.02 3.98 7.38
C GLN A 58 -11.90 2.54 7.84
N ALA A 59 -12.46 1.64 7.03
CA ALA A 59 -12.35 0.21 7.24
C ALA A 59 -11.15 -0.39 6.50
N PHE A 60 -10.46 -1.31 7.15
CA PHE A 60 -9.33 -2.06 6.60
C PHE A 60 -9.49 -3.56 6.88
N ARG A 61 -8.87 -4.39 6.04
CA ARG A 61 -8.67 -5.80 6.35
C ARG A 61 -7.40 -5.92 7.20
N PRO A 62 -7.49 -6.44 8.43
CA PRO A 62 -6.31 -6.60 9.27
C PRO A 62 -5.41 -7.73 8.73
N ARG A 63 -4.11 -7.56 8.88
CA ARG A 63 -3.10 -8.63 8.70
C ARG A 63 -2.31 -8.72 10.00
N LEU A 64 -2.09 -9.94 10.48
CA LEU A 64 -1.24 -10.15 11.66
C LEU A 64 0.20 -9.78 11.32
N ILE A 65 0.81 -9.00 12.21
CA ILE A 65 2.21 -8.62 12.16
C ILE A 65 2.78 -8.80 13.57
N GLU A 66 4.10 -8.92 13.65
CA GLU A 66 4.80 -8.85 14.92
C GLU A 66 4.97 -7.39 15.35
N GLY A 67 5.09 -7.16 16.67
CA GLY A 67 5.23 -5.84 17.27
C GLY A 67 3.92 -5.26 17.81
N SER A 68 3.98 -4.02 18.29
CA SER A 68 2.86 -3.33 18.96
C SER A 68 2.39 -2.07 18.23
N ALA A 69 2.99 -1.75 17.09
CA ALA A 69 2.64 -0.59 16.27
C ALA A 69 1.68 -1.00 15.14
N ILE A 70 0.70 -0.15 14.85
CA ILE A 70 -0.22 -0.33 13.71
C ILE A 70 0.52 0.12 12.45
N GLN A 71 0.57 -0.73 11.43
CA GLN A 71 1.04 -0.33 10.11
C GLN A 71 -0.13 0.24 9.30
N LEU A 72 0.06 1.43 8.74
CA LEU A 72 -0.92 2.12 7.92
C LEU A 72 -0.35 2.37 6.51
N HIS A 73 -1.19 2.26 5.49
CA HIS A 73 -0.76 2.50 4.13
C HIS A 73 -0.45 4.00 3.88
N PRO A 74 0.69 4.38 3.27
CA PRO A 74 1.07 5.79 3.11
C PRO A 74 0.00 6.65 2.41
N MET A 75 -0.60 6.15 1.33
CA MET A 75 -1.64 6.89 0.57
C MET A 75 -2.94 7.17 1.33
N VAL A 76 -3.17 6.60 2.52
CA VAL A 76 -4.33 6.96 3.35
C VAL A 76 -3.99 7.94 4.47
N CYS A 77 -2.70 8.27 4.68
CA CYS A 77 -2.27 9.15 5.76
C CYS A 77 -2.84 10.57 5.61
N THR A 78 -2.94 11.06 4.37
CA THR A 78 -3.60 12.33 4.02
C THR A 78 -5.05 12.38 4.51
N ALA A 79 -5.80 11.29 4.32
CA ALA A 79 -7.18 11.17 4.76
C ALA A 79 -7.35 11.12 6.28
N PHE A 80 -6.34 10.67 7.03
CA PHE A 80 -6.35 10.73 8.50
C PHE A 80 -5.69 11.99 9.05
N ASN A 81 -5.09 12.81 8.19
CA ASN A 81 -4.17 13.89 8.55
C ASN A 81 -3.09 13.41 9.52
N ALA A 82 -2.58 12.20 9.29
CA ALA A 82 -1.65 11.49 10.16
C ALA A 82 -0.22 11.53 9.61
N ASP A 83 0.76 11.52 10.50
CA ASP A 83 2.16 11.26 10.22
C ASP A 83 2.69 10.14 11.14
N PHE A 84 4.01 9.91 11.12
CA PHE A 84 4.64 8.80 11.85
C PHE A 84 5.63 9.28 12.92
N ASP A 85 5.31 10.40 13.60
CA ASP A 85 6.16 10.99 14.64
C ASP A 85 5.75 10.61 16.09
N GLY A 86 4.69 9.83 16.24
CA GLY A 86 4.10 9.46 17.55
C GLY A 86 2.58 9.42 17.58
N ASP A 87 1.93 9.74 16.46
CA ASP A 87 0.49 9.65 16.26
C ASP A 87 -0.10 8.29 16.71
N GLN A 88 -1.29 8.38 17.33
CA GLN A 88 -2.03 7.21 17.82
C GLN A 88 -3.37 7.07 17.11
N MET A 89 -3.76 5.82 16.84
CA MET A 89 -5.05 5.49 16.23
C MET A 89 -5.83 4.49 17.08
N ALA A 90 -7.15 4.67 17.12
CA ALA A 90 -8.06 3.71 17.72
C ALA A 90 -8.49 2.67 16.68
N VAL A 91 -8.56 1.41 17.11
CA VAL A 91 -9.08 0.30 16.30
C VAL A 91 -10.41 -0.15 16.88
N HIS A 92 -11.45 -0.15 16.06
CA HIS A 92 -12.77 -0.65 16.43
C HIS A 92 -13.14 -1.88 15.60
N VAL A 93 -13.79 -2.87 16.24
CA VAL A 93 -14.24 -4.10 15.57
C VAL A 93 -15.77 -4.09 15.47
N PRO A 94 -16.36 -3.93 14.27
CA PRO A 94 -17.80 -4.09 14.07
C PRO A 94 -18.23 -5.53 14.38
N LEU A 95 -19.18 -5.71 15.29
CA LEU A 95 -19.58 -7.05 15.76
C LEU A 95 -20.75 -7.66 14.98
N SER A 96 -21.72 -6.84 14.57
CA SER A 96 -22.92 -7.34 13.89
C SER A 96 -22.64 -7.60 12.41
N LYS A 97 -23.33 -8.59 11.83
CA LYS A 97 -23.23 -8.88 10.38
C LYS A 97 -23.58 -7.66 9.53
N LYS A 98 -24.59 -6.88 9.95
CA LYS A 98 -24.99 -5.65 9.26
C LYS A 98 -23.89 -4.60 9.30
N ALA A 99 -23.24 -4.39 10.45
CA ALA A 99 -22.14 -3.43 10.57
C ALA A 99 -20.90 -3.87 9.79
N GLN A 100 -20.58 -5.17 9.78
CA GLN A 100 -19.51 -5.71 8.93
C GLN A 100 -19.82 -5.54 7.44
N ALA A 101 -21.06 -5.79 7.01
CA ALA A 101 -21.48 -5.59 5.63
C ALA A 101 -21.39 -4.10 5.23
N GLU A 102 -21.89 -3.20 6.06
CA GLU A 102 -21.81 -1.74 5.82
C GLU A 102 -20.36 -1.24 5.79
N ALA A 103 -19.51 -1.68 6.73
CA ALA A 103 -18.10 -1.32 6.74
C ALA A 103 -17.39 -1.82 5.46
N LYS A 104 -17.70 -3.04 5.01
CA LYS A 104 -17.21 -3.59 3.75
C LYS A 104 -17.75 -2.83 2.55
N GLU A 105 -19.02 -2.44 2.51
CA GLU A 105 -19.64 -1.82 1.34
C GLU A 105 -19.37 -0.32 1.21
N ARG A 106 -19.20 0.39 2.33
CA ARG A 106 -19.12 1.86 2.34
C ARG A 106 -17.85 2.42 2.93
N MET A 107 -17.27 1.75 3.93
CA MET A 107 -16.15 2.31 4.71
C MET A 107 -14.78 1.80 4.28
N LEU A 108 -14.70 0.71 3.51
CA LEU A 108 -13.44 0.18 3.00
C LEU A 108 -12.62 1.28 2.30
N SER A 109 -11.35 1.41 2.65
CA SER A 109 -10.45 2.46 2.15
C SER A 109 -10.44 2.58 0.63
N ILE A 110 -10.49 1.46 -0.09
CA ILE A 110 -10.54 1.40 -1.57
C ILE A 110 -11.77 2.09 -2.20
N ARG A 111 -12.82 2.39 -1.43
CA ARG A 111 -14.01 3.11 -1.92
C ARG A 111 -13.96 4.61 -1.66
N ASN A 112 -13.02 5.04 -0.83
CA ASN A 112 -12.91 6.41 -0.35
C ASN A 112 -11.71 7.12 -1.01
N ILE A 113 -11.67 7.06 -2.34
CA ILE A 113 -10.59 7.60 -3.19
C ILE A 113 -10.75 9.11 -3.41
N LEU A 114 -12.00 9.59 -3.46
CA LEU A 114 -12.31 10.99 -3.75
C LEU A 114 -12.72 11.73 -2.49
N SER A 115 -12.29 12.98 -2.40
CA SER A 115 -12.73 13.91 -1.37
C SER A 115 -14.23 14.22 -1.52
N PRO A 116 -15.03 14.18 -0.44
CA PRO A 116 -16.46 14.46 -0.51
C PRO A 116 -16.77 15.93 -0.76
N SER A 117 -15.83 16.85 -0.49
CA SER A 117 -16.06 18.30 -0.58
C SER A 117 -15.87 18.84 -1.99
N ASN A 118 -14.92 18.31 -2.76
CA ASN A 118 -14.53 18.84 -4.07
C ASN A 118 -14.39 17.77 -5.17
N GLY A 119 -14.48 16.48 -4.85
CA GLY A 119 -14.38 15.40 -5.83
C GLY A 119 -12.96 15.09 -6.31
N GLU A 120 -11.94 15.75 -5.76
CA GLU A 120 -10.54 15.49 -6.11
C GLU A 120 -10.02 14.21 -5.44
N PRO A 121 -9.05 13.49 -6.04
CA PRO A 121 -8.43 12.33 -5.41
C PRO A 121 -7.69 12.69 -4.12
N ILE A 122 -8.01 12.02 -3.02
CA ILE A 122 -7.33 12.20 -1.73
C ILE A 122 -6.15 11.24 -1.53
N VAL A 123 -6.15 10.12 -2.25
CA VAL A 123 -5.14 9.05 -2.16
C VAL A 123 -3.93 9.28 -3.08
N SER A 124 -3.59 10.53 -3.32
CA SER A 124 -2.48 10.89 -4.20
C SER A 124 -1.13 10.60 -3.53
N PRO A 125 -0.11 10.17 -4.29
CA PRO A 125 1.24 10.06 -3.77
C PRO A 125 1.74 11.39 -3.21
N THR A 126 2.53 11.34 -2.14
CA THR A 126 3.13 12.52 -1.50
C THR A 126 4.62 12.32 -1.29
N GLN A 127 5.33 13.42 -1.03
CA GLN A 127 6.74 13.45 -0.61
C GLN A 127 7.63 12.58 -1.50
N ASP A 128 8.23 11.53 -0.93
CA ASP A 128 9.28 10.72 -1.57
C ASP A 128 8.80 9.98 -2.82
N ILE A 129 7.53 9.58 -2.87
CA ILE A 129 6.99 8.93 -4.07
C ILE A 129 6.96 9.93 -5.23
N VAL A 130 6.54 11.16 -4.95
CA VAL A 130 6.53 12.24 -5.96
C VAL A 130 7.95 12.59 -6.37
N LEU A 131 8.87 12.69 -5.41
CA LEU A 131 10.28 12.97 -5.68
C LEU A 131 10.94 11.88 -6.52
N GLY A 132 10.68 10.61 -6.21
CA GLY A 132 11.19 9.46 -6.97
C GLY A 132 10.67 9.46 -8.40
N CYS A 133 9.36 9.65 -8.60
CA CYS A 133 8.77 9.79 -9.92
C CYS A 133 9.38 10.97 -10.68
N TYR A 134 9.44 12.15 -10.05
CA TYR A 134 10.04 13.34 -10.65
C TYR A 134 11.50 13.11 -11.06
N TYR A 135 12.31 12.52 -10.18
CA TYR A 135 13.70 12.22 -10.47
C TYR A 135 13.84 11.25 -11.64
N MET A 136 13.04 10.18 -11.68
CA MET A 136 13.05 9.21 -12.78
C MET A 136 12.63 9.81 -14.12
N THR A 137 11.74 10.82 -14.13
CA THR A 137 11.19 11.43 -15.36
C THR A 137 11.79 12.79 -15.67
N SER A 138 12.83 13.23 -14.95
CA SER A 138 13.46 14.52 -15.19
C SER A 138 14.39 14.43 -16.40
N GLU A 139 14.09 15.24 -17.42
CA GLU A 139 14.96 15.37 -18.58
C GLU A 139 16.26 16.05 -18.19
N ARG A 140 17.37 15.54 -18.72
CA ARG A 140 18.67 16.21 -18.65
C ARG A 140 18.93 16.93 -19.97
N ASP A 141 19.69 18.01 -19.90
CA ASP A 141 20.14 18.72 -21.10
C ASP A 141 21.57 18.32 -21.44
N TYR A 142 21.75 17.79 -22.66
CA TYR A 142 23.04 17.25 -23.09
C TYR A 142 24.15 18.31 -23.12
N GLU A 143 23.85 19.53 -23.57
CA GLU A 143 24.86 20.59 -23.70
C GLU A 143 25.38 21.04 -22.33
N SER A 144 24.47 21.24 -21.38
CA SER A 144 24.80 21.60 -20.00
C SER A 144 25.59 20.49 -19.29
N ASP A 145 25.21 19.23 -19.47
CA ASP A 145 25.91 18.10 -18.87
C ASP A 145 27.28 17.84 -19.51
N LEU A 146 27.41 18.12 -20.80
CA LEU A 146 28.71 18.04 -21.49
C LEU A 146 29.67 19.11 -20.94
N ALA A 147 29.18 20.33 -20.71
CA ALA A 147 29.97 21.41 -20.12
C ALA A 147 30.38 21.10 -18.67
N ALA A 148 29.53 20.41 -17.90
CA ALA A 148 29.78 20.02 -16.52
C ALA A 148 30.56 18.69 -16.38
N GLY A 149 30.74 17.93 -17.48
CA GLY A 149 31.36 16.61 -17.46
C GLY A 149 30.50 15.53 -16.80
N THR A 150 29.18 15.72 -16.75
CA THR A 150 28.20 14.89 -16.04
C THR A 150 27.31 14.07 -16.97
N VAL A 151 27.60 13.99 -18.27
CA VAL A 151 26.78 13.28 -19.27
C VAL A 151 26.44 11.86 -18.80
N ALA A 152 25.14 11.57 -18.78
CA ALA A 152 24.62 10.26 -18.41
C ALA A 152 25.13 9.18 -19.39
N ARG A 153 25.58 8.05 -18.86
CA ARG A 153 26.10 6.94 -19.67
C ARG A 153 24.99 6.36 -20.53
N GLY A 154 25.32 6.06 -21.78
CA GLY A 154 24.38 5.44 -22.71
C GLY A 154 23.43 6.41 -23.41
N TRP A 155 23.69 7.72 -23.34
CA TRP A 155 22.96 8.72 -24.11
C TRP A 155 22.89 8.39 -25.61
N GLY A 156 21.70 8.52 -26.20
CA GLY A 156 21.43 8.29 -27.61
C GLY A 156 21.46 6.83 -28.06
N LYS A 157 21.54 5.86 -27.14
CA LYS A 157 21.49 4.43 -27.50
C LYS A 157 20.10 4.03 -28.00
N TYR A 158 20.09 3.02 -28.86
CA TYR A 158 18.88 2.42 -29.42
C TYR A 158 18.67 1.04 -28.81
N PHE A 159 17.42 0.75 -28.44
CA PHE A 159 16.99 -0.51 -27.84
C PHE A 159 15.81 -1.09 -28.62
N SER A 160 15.80 -2.40 -28.73
CA SER A 160 14.80 -3.17 -29.49
C SER A 160 13.51 -3.42 -28.71
N SER A 161 13.56 -3.30 -27.38
CA SER A 161 12.44 -3.58 -26.47
C SER A 161 12.62 -2.90 -25.10
N LEU A 162 11.55 -2.81 -24.30
CA LEU A 162 11.62 -2.27 -22.92
C LEU A 162 12.43 -3.19 -22.00
N GLU A 163 12.40 -4.50 -22.23
CA GLU A 163 13.15 -5.50 -21.48
C GLU A 163 14.66 -5.31 -21.67
N GLU A 164 15.10 -4.95 -22.88
CA GLU A 164 16.50 -4.65 -23.15
C GLU A 164 16.97 -3.38 -22.45
N VAL A 165 16.13 -2.33 -22.39
CA VAL A 165 16.40 -1.11 -21.64
C VAL A 165 16.56 -1.43 -20.16
N GLN A 166 15.66 -2.25 -19.60
CA GLN A 166 15.73 -2.65 -18.19
C GLN A 166 17.02 -3.44 -17.89
N LEU A 167 17.36 -4.41 -18.75
CA LEU A 167 18.61 -5.16 -18.60
C LEU A 167 19.85 -4.25 -18.69
N ALA A 168 19.84 -3.29 -19.62
CA ALA A 168 20.93 -2.33 -19.77
C ALA A 168 21.08 -1.42 -18.54
N TYR A 169 19.97 -1.03 -17.93
CA TYR A 169 19.98 -0.25 -16.68
C TYR A 169 20.52 -1.08 -15.51
N GLU A 170 20.02 -2.31 -15.33
CA GLU A 170 20.42 -3.21 -14.25
C GLU A 170 21.91 -3.63 -14.34
N THR A 171 22.44 -3.76 -15.55
CA THR A 171 23.86 -4.06 -15.81
C THR A 171 24.76 -2.82 -15.78
N GLY A 172 24.19 -1.63 -15.57
CA GLY A 172 24.93 -0.36 -15.47
C GLY A 172 25.51 0.12 -16.81
N VAL A 173 24.94 -0.33 -17.93
CA VAL A 173 25.31 0.07 -19.31
C VAL A 173 24.70 1.42 -19.69
N ILE A 174 23.55 1.77 -19.09
CA ILE A 174 22.89 3.07 -19.20
C ILE A 174 22.58 3.62 -17.80
N ASP A 175 22.59 4.94 -17.67
CA ASP A 175 22.13 5.63 -16.46
C ASP A 175 20.63 5.97 -16.56
N LEU A 176 19.96 6.16 -15.42
CA LEU A 176 18.50 6.33 -15.32
C LEU A 176 17.95 7.47 -16.20
N GLN A 177 18.65 8.61 -16.22
CA GLN A 177 18.25 9.84 -16.94
C GLN A 177 19.02 9.98 -18.26
N ALA A 178 19.54 8.87 -18.80
CA ALA A 178 20.13 8.89 -20.14
C ALA A 178 19.01 8.83 -21.18
N LYS A 179 18.93 9.85 -22.02
CA LYS A 179 17.99 9.88 -23.14
C LYS A 179 18.32 8.76 -24.13
N VAL A 180 17.38 7.85 -24.39
CA VAL A 180 17.55 6.67 -25.28
C VAL A 180 16.36 6.52 -26.22
N PHE A 181 16.52 5.72 -27.26
CA PHE A 181 15.46 5.40 -28.22
C PHE A 181 15.04 3.95 -28.07
N VAL A 182 13.74 3.69 -27.87
CA VAL A 182 13.22 2.32 -27.68
C VAL A 182 12.08 2.04 -28.64
N LEU A 183 12.10 0.85 -29.26
CA LEU A 183 10.97 0.38 -30.05
C LEU A 183 9.92 -0.23 -29.13
N THR A 184 8.70 0.32 -29.13
CA THR A 184 7.60 -0.15 -28.27
C THR A 184 6.24 -0.10 -28.97
N GLU A 185 5.32 -0.95 -28.52
CA GLU A 185 3.93 -1.02 -28.98
C GLU A 185 2.94 -0.32 -28.03
N ARG A 186 3.45 0.28 -26.93
CA ARG A 186 2.61 0.85 -25.87
C ARG A 186 1.63 1.93 -26.35
N ASP A 187 1.98 2.70 -27.38
CA ASP A 187 1.13 3.73 -27.98
C ASP A 187 0.32 3.19 -29.17
N GLY A 188 -0.62 2.29 -28.88
CA GLY A 188 -1.67 1.91 -29.84
C GLY A 188 -1.39 0.66 -30.68
N GLY A 189 -0.50 -0.24 -30.24
CA GLY A 189 -0.32 -1.57 -30.83
C GLY A 189 0.55 -1.61 -32.10
N GLU A 190 1.00 -0.47 -32.61
CA GLU A 190 2.01 -0.39 -33.67
C GLU A 190 3.40 -0.19 -33.06
N LYS A 191 4.40 -0.92 -33.56
CA LYS A 191 5.81 -0.72 -33.14
C LYS A 191 6.30 0.63 -33.60
N LYS A 192 6.52 1.54 -32.64
CA LYS A 192 7.05 2.88 -32.89
C LYS A 192 8.33 3.08 -32.09
N LEU A 193 9.26 3.80 -32.69
CA LEU A 193 10.46 4.25 -32.00
C LEU A 193 10.08 5.45 -31.16
N ILE A 194 10.19 5.31 -29.84
CA ILE A 194 9.90 6.36 -28.88
C ILE A 194 11.22 6.84 -28.28
N GLU A 195 11.38 8.15 -28.22
CA GLU A 195 12.44 8.82 -27.47
C GLU A 195 12.04 8.89 -25.99
N THR A 196 12.91 8.44 -25.09
CA THR A 196 12.67 8.55 -23.66
C THR A 196 12.93 9.98 -23.17
N THR A 197 12.20 10.34 -22.12
CA THR A 197 12.43 11.53 -21.30
C THR A 197 13.77 11.41 -20.58
#